data_AF-A0A9D9L692-F1
#
_entry.id   AF-A0A9D9L692-F1
#
_cell.length_a   1.000
_cell.length_b   1.000
_cell.length_c   1.000
_cell.angle_alpha   90.00
_cell.angle_beta   90.00
_cell.angle_gamma   90.00
#
_symmetry.space_group_name_H-M   'P 1'
#
loop_
_entity.id
_entity.type
_entity.pdbx_description
1 polymer ?
#
loop_
_entity_poly.entity_id
_entity_poly.type
_entity_poly.pdbx_seq_one_letter_code
_entity_poly.pdbx_strand_id
1 'polypeptide(L)' 'EGMGYKVLSAEAEKIPANYTTIEDEDAIKKMGLLLENLEDNDDVQNVYHNWENMPVDEEE' A
#
# COMPACT_ATOMS: atom_id res chain seq x y z
N GLU A 1 -4.88 22.98 27.46
CA GLU A 1 -6.01 22.33 26.78
C GLU A 1 -5.56 21.87 25.41
N GLY A 2 -5.79 20.60 25.07
CA GLY A 2 -5.40 20.04 23.77
C GLY A 2 -6.25 20.63 22.65
N MET A 3 -5.67 20.77 21.45
CA MET A 3 -6.22 21.50 20.30
C MET A 3 -7.48 20.88 19.66
N GLY A 4 -8.26 20.05 20.38
CA GLY A 4 -9.53 19.49 19.90
C GLY A 4 -9.43 18.46 18.76
N TYR A 5 -8.23 18.07 18.36
CA TYR A 5 -8.04 17.08 17.30
C TYR A 5 -8.33 15.67 17.81
N LYS A 6 -9.23 14.96 17.10
CA LYS A 6 -9.45 13.54 17.28
C LYS A 6 -8.33 12.79 16.55
N VAL A 7 -7.45 12.14 17.29
CA VAL A 7 -6.44 11.25 16.71
C VAL A 7 -7.17 10.06 16.09
N LEU A 8 -6.97 9.87 14.78
CA LEU A 8 -7.59 8.77 14.02
C LEU A 8 -6.82 7.46 14.22
N SER A 9 -5.48 7.53 14.17
CA SER A 9 -4.55 6.43 14.44
C SER A 9 -3.24 6.99 15.01
N ALA A 10 -2.55 6.18 15.83
CA ALA A 10 -1.25 6.52 16.44
C ALA A 10 -0.30 5.31 16.48
N GLU A 11 -0.43 4.41 15.50
CA GLU A 11 0.40 3.21 15.41
C GLU A 11 1.69 3.48 14.60
N ALA A 12 2.70 2.64 14.81
CA ALA A 12 3.97 2.76 14.12
C ALA A 12 3.89 2.08 12.74
N GLU A 13 3.81 2.88 11.68
CA GLU A 13 3.71 2.41 10.29
C GLU A 13 5.03 2.53 9.51
N LYS A 14 5.14 1.81 8.40
CA LYS A 14 6.29 1.87 7.49
C LYS A 14 6.04 2.92 6.41
N ILE A 15 6.68 4.08 6.53
CA ILE A 15 6.58 5.16 5.54
C ILE A 15 7.78 5.12 4.59
N PRO A 16 7.58 4.94 3.28
CA PRO A 16 8.65 5.01 2.31
C PRO A 16 9.15 6.46 2.16
N ALA A 17 10.45 6.62 1.88
CA ALA A 17 11.03 7.96 1.69
C ALA A 17 10.54 8.64 0.39
N ASN A 18 10.21 7.86 -0.64
CA ASN A 18 9.72 8.33 -1.93
C ASN A 18 8.65 7.37 -2.47
N TYR A 19 7.65 7.92 -3.16
CA TYR A 19 6.64 7.17 -3.88
C TYR A 19 6.98 7.11 -5.38
N THR A 20 6.57 6.03 -6.04
CA THR A 20 6.83 5.79 -7.46
C THR A 20 5.54 5.50 -8.20
N THR A 21 5.29 6.25 -9.27
CA THR A 21 4.23 5.97 -10.25
C THR A 21 4.69 4.92 -11.26
N ILE A 22 3.84 3.96 -11.59
CA ILE A 22 4.07 2.99 -12.67
C ILE A 22 3.09 3.30 -13.79
N GLU A 23 3.60 3.64 -14.97
CA GLU A 23 2.78 3.99 -16.16
C GLU A 23 2.72 2.86 -17.19
N ASP A 24 3.68 1.94 -17.16
CA ASP A 24 3.75 0.80 -18.08
C ASP A 24 2.72 -0.27 -17.70
N GLU A 25 1.77 -0.55 -18.60
CA GLU A 25 0.66 -1.48 -18.34
C GLU A 25 1.14 -2.90 -17.99
N ASP A 26 2.21 -3.37 -18.63
CA ASP A 26 2.80 -4.67 -18.34
C ASP A 26 3.43 -4.70 -16.93
N ALA A 27 4.10 -3.62 -16.52
CA ALA A 27 4.65 -3.47 -15.18
C ALA A 27 3.56 -3.35 -14.11
N ILE A 28 2.47 -2.62 -14.38
CA ILE A 28 1.30 -2.54 -13.51
C ILE A 28 0.74 -3.95 -13.27
N LYS A 29 0.51 -4.71 -14.35
CA LYS A 29 -0.04 -6.06 -14.25
C LYS A 29 0.87 -7.02 -13.48
N LYS A 30 2.19 -6.95 -13.72
CA LYS A 30 3.16 -7.78 -12.99
C LYS A 30 3.25 -7.39 -11.52
N MET A 31 3.17 -6.10 -11.20
CA MET A 31 3.20 -5.61 -9.83
C MET A 31 1.94 -6.01 -9.08
N GLY A 32 0.75 -5.89 -9.69
CA GLY A 32 -0.51 -6.38 -9.12
C GLY A 32 -0.43 -7.87 -8.79
N LEU A 33 -0.04 -8.70 -9.76
CA LEU A 33 0.10 -10.15 -9.54
C LEU A 33 1.12 -10.48 -8.45
N LEU A 34 2.23 -9.73 -8.35
CA LEU A 34 3.21 -9.92 -7.30
C LEU A 34 2.61 -9.65 -5.91
N LEU A 35 1.86 -8.57 -5.75
CA LEU A 35 1.22 -8.21 -4.48
C LEU A 35 0.17 -9.26 -4.09
N GLU A 36 -0.69 -9.67 -5.03
CA GLU A 36 -1.69 -10.75 -4.80
C GLU A 36 -1.02 -12.04 -4.31
N ASN A 37 0.05 -12.49 -4.98
CA ASN A 37 0.75 -13.72 -4.59
C ASN A 37 1.46 -13.61 -3.24
N LEU A 38 1.82 -12.39 -2.81
CA LEU A 38 2.39 -12.16 -1.49
C LEU A 38 1.31 -12.13 -0.42
N GLU A 39 0.12 -11.61 -0.71
CA GLU A 39 -1.02 -11.60 0.22
C GLU A 39 -1.63 -13.00 0.41
N ASP A 40 -1.66 -13.80 -0.65
CA ASP A 40 -2.13 -15.20 -0.61
C ASP A 40 -1.15 -16.16 0.08
N ASN A 41 0.05 -15.70 0.43
CA ASN A 41 1.07 -16.54 1.03
C ASN A 41 0.91 -16.60 2.55
N ASP A 42 0.58 -17.77 3.09
CA ASP A 42 0.37 -18.02 4.53
C ASP A 42 1.57 -17.61 5.42
N ASP A 43 2.80 -17.61 4.88
CA ASP A 43 4.01 -17.21 5.63
C ASP A 43 4.25 -15.69 5.60
N VAL A 44 3.56 -14.95 4.72
CA VAL A 44 3.65 -13.49 4.62
C VAL A 44 2.64 -12.86 5.56
N GLN A 45 3.12 -12.00 6.46
CA GLN A 45 2.28 -11.36 7.47
C GLN A 45 1.85 -9.95 7.10
N ASN A 46 2.70 -9.21 6.36
CA ASN A 46 2.42 -7.82 5.94
C ASN A 46 3.14 -7.53 4.63
N VAL A 47 2.50 -6.78 3.75
CA VAL A 47 3.06 -6.27 2.49
C VAL A 47 3.09 -4.75 2.56
N TYR A 48 4.23 -4.15 2.21
CA TYR A 48 4.39 -2.69 2.13
C TYR A 48 5.03 -2.34 0.79
N HIS A 49 4.47 -1.37 0.07
CA HIS A 49 5.01 -0.88 -1.18
C HIS A 49 4.98 0.66 -1.22
N ASN A 50 5.78 1.22 -2.13
CA ASN A 50 5.80 2.66 -2.40
C ASN A 50 5.12 3.02 -3.74
N TRP A 51 4.40 2.08 -4.33
CA TRP A 51 3.66 2.30 -5.57
C TRP A 51 2.48 3.25 -5.32
N GLU A 52 2.50 4.40 -5.99
CA GLU A 52 1.61 5.53 -5.74
C GLU A 52 0.23 5.40 -6.42
N ASN A 53 0.21 4.98 -7.68
CA ASN A 53 -0.99 4.88 -8.50
C ASN A 53 -1.51 3.44 -8.60
N MET A 54 -1.49 2.71 -7.48
CA MET A 54 -2.13 1.41 -7.42
C MET A 54 -3.59 1.55 -7.84
N PRO A 55 -4.12 0.67 -8.71
CA PRO A 55 -5.54 0.68 -9.01
C PRO A 55 -6.27 0.45 -7.69
N VAL A 56 -7.02 1.46 -7.24
CA VAL A 56 -7.98 1.30 -6.16
C VAL A 56 -9.01 0.30 -6.65
N ASP A 57 -9.08 -0.86 -6.02
CA ASP A 57 -10.23 -1.73 -6.22
C ASP A 57 -11.44 -0.90 -5.76
N GLU A 58 -12.38 -0.61 -6.67
CA GLU A 58 -13.59 0.19 -6.37
C GLU A 58 -14.55 -0.56 -5.41
N GLU A 59 -14.14 -1.69 -4.82
CA GLU A 59 -14.96 -2.57 -3.98
C GLU A 59 -14.73 -2.47 -2.45
N GLU A 60 -14.06 -1.42 -1.92
CA GLU A 60 -14.15 -1.05 -0.50
C GLU A 60 -14.66 0.38 -0.23
#